data_AF-A0A8H9JBB2-F1
#
_entry.id   AF-A0A8H9JBB2-F1
#
_cell.length_a   1.000
_cell.length_b   1.000
_cell.length_c   1.000
_cell.angle_alpha   90.00
_cell.angle_beta   90.00
_cell.angle_gamma   90.00
#
_symmetry.space_group_name_H-M   'P 1'
#
loop_
_entity.id
_entity.type
_entity.pdbx_description
1 polymer ?
#
loop_
_entity_poly.entity_id
_entity_poly.type
_entity_poly.pdbx_seq_one_letter_code
_entity_poly.pdbx_strand_id
1 'polypeptide(L)'
;MPNETTGILVDARYLVALGYPHDRNHEKAKTFATIHKTGLLIPDVVLVEAIYNLQRLGGTAAMVRFSNLLVTQAPQFVPLSVVDFARAVALIAYGREGIKNPALV
;
A
#
# COMPACT_ATOMS: atom_id res chain seq x y z
N MET A 1 -24.08 7.53 -13.79
CA MET A 1 -23.03 6.54 -13.54
C MET A 1 -21.92 7.25 -12.80
N PRO A 2 -21.63 6.95 -11.52
CA PRO A 2 -20.43 7.51 -10.91
C PRO A 2 -19.22 6.92 -11.67
N ASN A 3 -18.32 7.78 -12.14
CA ASN A 3 -17.07 7.36 -12.75
C ASN A 3 -16.34 6.43 -11.78
N GLU A 4 -16.18 5.16 -12.15
CA GLU A 4 -15.25 4.25 -11.48
C GLU A 4 -13.85 4.87 -11.61
N THR A 5 -13.45 5.63 -10.60
CA THR A 5 -12.07 6.04 -10.48
C THR A 5 -11.36 4.78 -9.99
N THR A 6 -10.74 4.04 -10.90
CA THR A 6 -9.98 2.82 -10.58
C THR A 6 -8.86 3.20 -9.61
N GLY A 7 -9.11 3.02 -8.32
CA GLY A 7 -8.13 3.32 -7.28
C GLY A 7 -6.93 2.39 -7.41
N ILE A 8 -5.74 2.93 -7.18
CA ILE A 8 -4.48 2.18 -7.26
C ILE A 8 -4.12 1.72 -5.85
N LEU A 9 -4.20 0.41 -5.62
CA LEU A 9 -3.72 -0.21 -4.39
C LEU A 9 -2.20 -0.13 -4.34
N VAL A 10 -1.67 0.43 -3.25
CA VAL A 10 -0.21 0.55 -3.06
C VAL A 10 0.31 -0.35 -1.94
N ASP A 11 1.56 -0.77 -2.09
CA ASP A 11 2.27 -1.65 -1.17
C ASP A 11 3.18 -0.88 -0.19
N ALA A 12 3.53 -1.51 0.93
CA ALA A 12 4.39 -0.91 1.95
C ALA A 12 5.77 -0.54 1.39
N ARG A 13 6.33 -1.35 0.48
CA ARG A 13 7.65 -1.06 -0.11
C ARG A 13 7.62 0.21 -0.96
N TYR A 14 6.51 0.47 -1.65
CA TYR A 14 6.33 1.72 -2.38
C TYR A 14 6.27 2.91 -1.42
N LEU A 15 5.50 2.81 -0.34
CA LEU A 15 5.37 3.87 0.66
C LEU A 15 6.70 4.16 1.38
N VAL A 16 7.47 3.13 1.70
CA VAL A 16 8.82 3.27 2.25
C VAL A 16 9.73 3.98 1.25
N ALA A 17 9.74 3.56 -0.02
CA ALA A 17 10.54 4.23 -1.04
C ALA A 17 10.12 5.70 -1.21
N LEU A 18 8.83 6.01 -1.12
CA LEU A 18 8.33 7.38 -1.19
C LEU A 18 8.76 8.22 0.02
N GLY A 19 8.75 7.65 1.22
CA GLY A 19 9.08 8.35 2.47
C GLY A 19 10.57 8.39 2.85
N TYR A 20 11.41 7.56 2.23
CA TYR A 20 12.82 7.41 2.59
C TYR A 20 13.77 7.82 1.44
N PRO A 21 14.42 9.00 1.52
CA PRO A 21 15.26 9.52 0.44
C PRO A 21 16.47 8.64 0.06
N HIS A 22 16.93 7.78 0.96
CA HIS A 22 18.05 6.86 0.69
C HIS A 22 17.58 5.52 0.09
N ASP A 23 16.28 5.31 -0.15
CA ASP A 23 15.82 4.16 -0.90
C ASP A 23 16.21 4.29 -2.38
N ARG A 24 16.75 3.21 -2.96
CA ARG A 24 17.16 3.16 -4.37
C ARG A 24 16.03 3.48 -5.37
N ASN A 25 14.78 3.32 -4.95
CA ASN A 25 13.59 3.59 -5.77
C ASN A 25 12.92 4.93 -5.44
N HIS A 26 13.52 5.77 -4.57
CA HIS A 26 12.89 7.00 -4.09
C HIS A 26 12.41 7.92 -5.22
N GLU A 27 13.26 8.17 -6.23
CA GLU A 27 12.89 9.03 -7.36
C GLU A 27 11.79 8.43 -8.24
N LYS A 28 11.75 7.09 -8.38
CA LYS A 28 10.66 6.41 -9.09
C LYS A 28 9.34 6.54 -8.32
N ALA A 29 9.38 6.37 -6.99
CA ALA A 29 8.22 6.51 -6.14
C ALA A 29 7.65 7.94 -6.15
N LYS A 30 8.51 8.96 -6.12
CA LYS A 30 8.13 10.37 -6.27
C LYS A 30 7.50 10.68 -7.63
N THR A 31 8.10 10.16 -8.70
CA THR A 31 7.57 10.32 -10.06
C THR A 31 6.17 9.71 -10.15
N PHE A 32 6.01 8.49 -9.65
CA PHE A 32 4.71 7.82 -9.58
C PHE A 32 3.68 8.62 -8.78
N ALA A 33 4.04 9.12 -7.59
CA ALA A 33 3.15 9.94 -6.76
C ALA A 33 2.74 11.26 -7.44
N THR A 34 3.62 11.81 -8.27
CA THR A 34 3.35 13.05 -9.03
C THR A 34 2.39 12.82 -10.20
N ILE A 35 2.46 11.64 -10.82
CA ILE A 35 1.54 11.22 -11.90
C ILE A 35 0.17 10.87 -11.31
N HIS A 36 0.15 10.14 -10.19
CA HIS A 36 -1.05 9.61 -9.55
C HIS A 36 -1.39 10.38 -8.27
N LYS A 37 -1.56 11.71 -8.39
CA LYS A 37 -1.81 12.60 -7.24
C LYS A 37 -3.07 12.25 -6.45
N THR A 38 -4.04 11.60 -7.09
CA THR A 38 -5.31 11.20 -6.50
C THR A 38 -5.59 9.75 -6.83
N GLY A 39 -6.37 9.07 -5.99
CA GLY A 39 -6.77 7.68 -6.23
C GLY A 39 -5.80 6.62 -5.71
N LEU A 40 -4.83 6.97 -4.84
CA LEU A 40 -4.07 5.95 -4.12
C LEU A 40 -4.94 5.35 -3.00
N LEU A 41 -5.05 4.02 -3.01
CA LEU A 41 -5.70 3.23 -1.98
C LEU A 41 -4.63 2.63 -1.08
N ILE A 42 -4.65 2.98 0.20
CA ILE A 42 -3.68 2.49 1.20
C ILE A 42 -4.44 1.66 2.24
N PRO A 43 -4.29 0.32 2.27
CA PRO A 43 -4.80 -0.49 3.36
C PRO A 43 -4.20 -0.08 4.70
N ASP A 44 -4.99 -0.05 5.77
CA ASP A 44 -4.50 0.38 7.09
C ASP A 44 -3.31 -0.48 7.58
N VAL A 45 -3.33 -1.78 7.29
CA VAL A 45 -2.23 -2.71 7.62
C VAL A 45 -0.93 -2.37 6.87
N VAL A 46 -1.05 -1.92 5.61
CA VAL A 46 0.07 -1.50 4.77
C VAL A 46 0.66 -0.18 5.27
N LEU A 47 -0.21 0.74 5.69
CA LEU A 47 0.21 2.00 6.31
C LEU A 47 1.04 1.74 7.59
N VAL A 48 0.56 0.86 8.47
CA VAL A 48 1.25 0.51 9.71
C VAL A 48 2.62 -0.10 9.43
N GLU A 49 2.72 -1.02 8.47
CA GLU A 49 3.99 -1.62 8.06
C GLU A 49 4.97 -0.57 7.50
N ALA A 50 4.49 0.33 6.64
CA ALA A 50 5.32 1.40 6.08
C ALA A 50 5.86 2.35 7.15
N ILE A 51 5.00 2.77 8.10
CA ILE A 51 5.38 3.64 9.22
C ILE A 51 6.45 2.95 10.10
N TYR A 52 6.26 1.68 10.44
CA TYR A 52 7.25 0.91 11.19
C TYR A 52 8.60 0.83 10.45
N ASN A 53 8.59 0.54 9.15
CA ASN A 53 9.81 0.48 8.36
C ASN A 53 10.52 1.83 8.24
N LEU A 54 9.77 2.92 8.08
CA LEU A 54 10.34 4.27 8.05
C LEU A 54 10.96 4.67 9.39
N GLN A 55 10.33 4.30 10.51
CA GLN A 55 10.89 4.47 11.84
C GLN A 55 12.22 3.74 11.98
N ARG A 56 12.27 2.48 11.54
CA ARG A 56 13.47 1.64 11.63
C ARG A 56 14.62 2.15 10.76
N LEU A 57 14.32 2.69 9.58
CA LEU A 57 15.33 3.13 8.60
C LEU A 57 15.82 4.55 8.82
N GLY A 58 14.91 5.48 9.16
CA GLY A 58 15.21 6.92 9.22
C GLY A 58 14.71 7.62 10.49
N GLY A 59 14.31 6.85 11.50
CA GLY A 59 13.83 7.37 12.78
C GLY A 59 12.49 8.11 12.69
N THR A 60 12.14 8.77 13.79
CA THR A 60 10.93 9.58 13.90
C THR A 60 10.84 10.67 12.83
N ALA A 61 11.98 11.24 12.43
CA ALA A 61 12.02 12.28 11.41
C ALA A 61 11.54 11.78 10.04
N ALA A 62 11.85 10.53 9.66
CA ALA A 62 11.34 9.92 8.44
C ALA A 62 9.83 9.64 8.52
N MET A 63 9.33 9.16 9.67
CA MET A 63 7.89 9.00 9.89
C MET A 63 7.14 10.32 9.72
N VAL A 64 7.59 11.39 10.40
CA VAL A 64 6.91 12.70 10.37
C VAL A 64 6.88 13.28 8.95
N ARG A 65 8.00 13.22 8.21
CA ARG A 65 8.04 13.68 6.82
C ARG A 65 7.06 12.91 5.93
N PHE A 66 7.04 11.59 6.07
CA PHE A 66 6.11 10.75 5.33
C PHE A 66 4.65 11.01 5.71
N SER A 67 4.33 11.16 7.00
CA SER A 67 2.98 11.51 7.45
C SER A 67 2.51 12.85 6.88
N ASN A 68 3.38 13.87 6.87
CA ASN A 68 3.05 15.16 6.26
C ASN A 68 2.81 15.06 4.75
N LEU A 69 3.56 14.20 4.06
CA LEU A 69 3.34 13.90 2.65
C LEU A 69 1.97 13.26 2.42
N LEU A 70 1.58 12.28 3.22
CA LEU A 70 0.26 11.64 3.11
C LEU A 70 -0.87 12.63 3.36
N VAL A 71 -0.74 13.53 4.34
CA VAL A 71 -1.72 14.61 4.58
C VAL A 71 -1.88 15.48 3.33
N THR A 72 -0.78 15.77 2.63
CA THR A 72 -0.79 16.59 1.41
C THR A 72 -1.40 15.85 0.21
N GLN A 73 -1.14 14.54 0.09
CA GLN A 73 -1.62 13.71 -1.01
C GLN A 73 -3.07 13.24 -0.82
N ALA A 74 -3.60 13.32 0.41
CA ALA A 74 -4.95 12.90 0.77
C ALA A 74 -5.35 11.54 0.15
N PRO A 75 -4.55 10.47 0.36
CA PRO A 75 -4.89 9.15 -0.14
C PRO A 75 -6.15 8.62 0.56
N GLN A 76 -6.78 7.62 -0.05
CA GLN A 76 -7.88 6.91 0.60
C GLN A 76 -7.32 5.77 1.44
N PHE A 77 -7.54 5.85 2.76
CA PHE A 77 -7.28 4.74 3.66
C PHE A 77 -8.39 3.69 3.56
N VAL A 78 -7.98 2.43 3.41
CA VAL A 78 -8.89 1.31 3.21
C VAL A 78 -8.85 0.41 4.44
N PRO A 79 -9.91 0.43 5.28
CA PRO A 79 -9.99 -0.49 6.40
C PRO A 79 -10.22 -1.90 5.89
N LEU A 80 -9.46 -2.86 6.43
CA LEU A 80 -9.67 -4.28 6.15
C LEU A 80 -10.62 -4.88 7.18
N SER A 81 -11.56 -5.68 6.70
CA SER A 81 -12.49 -6.41 7.54
C SER A 81 -12.04 -7.86 7.76
N VAL A 82 -12.75 -8.55 8.66
CA VAL A 82 -12.59 -10.01 8.84
C VAL A 82 -12.92 -10.77 7.55
N VAL A 83 -13.83 -10.26 6.71
CA VAL A 83 -14.17 -10.87 5.42
C VAL A 83 -12.99 -10.81 4.47
N ASP A 84 -12.28 -9.68 4.42
CA ASP A 84 -11.09 -9.52 3.58
C ASP A 84 -9.96 -10.44 4.05
N PHE A 85 -9.80 -10.57 5.37
CA PHE A 85 -8.85 -11.51 5.95
C PHE A 85 -9.18 -12.97 5.58
N ALA A 86 -10.45 -13.38 5.69
CA ALA A 86 -10.88 -14.72 5.30
C ALA A 86 -10.61 -15.00 3.81
N ARG A 87 -10.85 -14.01 2.94
CA ARG A 87 -10.50 -14.10 1.50
C ARG A 87 -8.99 -14.24 1.29
N ALA A 88 -8.17 -13.48 2.01
CA ALA A 88 -6.72 -13.59 1.94
C ALA A 88 -6.23 -14.99 2.33
N VAL A 89 -6.79 -15.57 3.41
CA VAL A 89 -6.49 -16.95 3.82
C VAL A 89 -6.84 -17.95 2.71
N ALA A 90 -8.02 -17.82 2.10
CA ALA A 90 -8.43 -18.69 0.99
C ALA A 90 -7.49 -18.56 -0.23
N LEU A 91 -7.07 -17.35 -0.58
CA LEU A 91 -6.13 -17.10 -1.68
C LEU A 91 -4.74 -17.72 -1.39
N ILE A 92 -4.26 -17.60 -0.16
CA ILE A 92 -2.98 -18.20 0.26
C ILE A 92 -3.06 -19.73 0.21
N ALA A 93 -4.15 -20.31 0.71
CA ALA A 93 -4.39 -21.75 0.64
C ALA A 93 -4.41 -22.24 -0.82
N TYR A 94 -5.16 -21.55 -1.68
CA TYR A 94 -5.21 -21.84 -3.13
C TYR A 94 -3.82 -21.76 -3.78
N GLY A 95 -3.06 -20.70 -3.52
CA GLY A 95 -1.71 -20.52 -4.06
C GLY A 95 -0.72 -21.59 -3.60
N ARG A 96 -0.89 -22.10 -2.37
CA ARG A 96 -0.05 -23.17 -1.80
C ARG A 96 -0.35 -24.54 -2.39
N GLU A 97 -1.61 -24.83 -2.71
CA GLU A 97 -2.05 -26.13 -3.23
C GLU A 97 -1.83 -26.28 -4.75
N GLY A 98 -1.55 -25.17 -5.44
CA GLY A 98 -1.44 -25.11 -6.89
C GLY A 98 -2.79 -25.28 -7.57
N ILE A 99 -2.87 -24.95 -8.86
CA ILE A 99 -4.05 -25.11 -9.72
C ILE A 99 -4.39 -26.61 -9.81
N LYS A 100 -5.03 -27.18 -8.79
CA LYS A 100 -5.43 -28.59 -8.76
C LYS A 100 -6.93 -28.79 -8.63
N ASN A 101 -7.73 -27.72 -8.62
CA ASN A 101 -9.17 -27.87 -8.66
C ASN A 101 -9.89 -26.81 -9.52
N PRO A 102 -10.17 -27.11 -10.80
CA PRO A 102 -10.97 -26.24 -11.67
C PRO A 102 -12.49 -26.30 -11.38
N ALA A 103 -12.95 -26.95 -10.31
CA ALA A 103 -14.38 -27.23 -10.10
C ALA A 103 -15.13 -26.25 -9.17
N LEU A 104 -14.64 -25.04 -8.94
CA LEU A 104 -15.35 -24.02 -8.14
C LEU A 104 -15.36 -22.64 -8.84
N VAL A 105 -15.78 -22.62 -10.10
CA VAL A 105 -16.32 -21.44 -10.78
C VAL A 105 -17.78 -21.71 -11.10
#